data_AF-C1MJE8-F1
#
_entry.id   AF-C1MJE8-F1
#
_cell.length_a   1.000
_cell.length_b   1.000
_cell.length_c   1.000
_cell.angle_alpha   90.00
_cell.angle_beta   90.00
_cell.angle_gamma   90.00
#
_symmetry.space_group_name_H-M   'P 1'
#
loop_
_entity.id
_entity.type
_entity.pdbx_description
1 polymer ?
#
loop_
_entity_poly.entity_id
_entity_poly.type
_entity_poly.pdbx_seq_one_letter_code
_entity_poly.pdbx_strand_id
1 'polypeptide(L)'
;MGGTAGQRRNEKAEREQAKRDGAAAAAAKAAEDARWAGSENKKTRSQAKREEGDAAADARAASRAEAKRLAKLEEEEIAGMGKPKGGGGKKGGKMTQAEIADARKAEAKAAMIAKYARAKEAKKETSEEAYAAMVDVKNENKEDKIEASGIDAAVEAMTGMSVGGGVGRGGSGAKPGTTNMKAAYAMFEEQELPRLKEERPGLKMSQYKEALHKAFQKSPMNPQNFER
;
A
#
# COMPACT_ATOMS: atom_id res chain seq x y z
N MET A 1 -43.97 -4.47 -53.75
CA MET A 1 -43.53 -4.75 -52.37
C MET A 1 -42.26 -5.61 -52.39
N GLY A 2 -41.08 -5.02 -52.63
CA GLY A 2 -39.84 -5.78 -52.87
C GLY A 2 -38.61 -5.39 -52.01
N GLY A 3 -38.78 -4.56 -50.98
CA GLY A 3 -37.65 -4.00 -50.21
C GLY A 3 -37.04 -4.92 -49.15
N THR A 4 -37.78 -5.93 -48.67
CA THR A 4 -37.39 -6.69 -47.46
C THR A 4 -36.32 -7.75 -47.72
N ALA A 5 -36.23 -8.31 -48.93
CA ALA A 5 -35.22 -9.34 -49.24
C ALA A 5 -33.82 -8.75 -49.44
N GLY A 6 -33.71 -7.54 -49.99
CA GLY A 6 -32.44 -6.82 -50.12
C GLY A 6 -31.89 -6.37 -48.76
N GLN A 7 -32.75 -5.80 -47.92
CA GLN A 7 -32.38 -5.38 -46.56
C GLN A 7 -31.89 -6.54 -45.70
N ARG A 8 -32.57 -7.70 -45.73
CA ARG A 8 -32.12 -8.89 -44.97
C ARG A 8 -30.77 -9.46 -45.44
N ARG A 9 -30.46 -9.37 -46.74
CA ARG A 9 -29.14 -9.78 -47.26
C ARG A 9 -28.04 -8.83 -46.81
N ASN A 10 -28.31 -7.53 -46.81
CA ASN A 10 -27.38 -6.52 -46.32
C ASN A 10 -27.15 -6.67 -44.81
N GLU A 11 -28.21 -6.85 -44.02
CA GLU A 11 -28.12 -7.06 -42.57
C GLU A 11 -27.37 -8.37 -42.21
N LYS A 12 -27.56 -9.44 -43.01
CA LYS A 12 -26.79 -10.68 -42.87
C LYS A 12 -25.32 -10.44 -43.19
N ALA A 13 -25.01 -9.69 -44.25
CA ALA A 13 -23.65 -9.36 -44.64
C ALA A 13 -22.95 -8.48 -43.58
N GLU A 14 -23.64 -7.46 -43.05
CA GLU A 14 -23.14 -6.60 -41.97
C GLU A 14 -22.88 -7.40 -40.68
N ARG A 15 -23.76 -8.35 -40.32
CA ARG A 15 -23.54 -9.21 -39.15
C ARG A 15 -22.36 -10.16 -39.35
N GLU A 16 -22.15 -10.66 -40.57
CA GLU A 16 -21.01 -11.51 -40.87
C GLU A 16 -19.70 -10.70 -40.88
N GLN A 17 -19.74 -9.48 -41.40
CA GLN A 17 -18.62 -8.54 -41.37
C GLN A 17 -18.27 -8.14 -39.94
N ALA A 18 -19.25 -7.76 -39.10
CA ALA A 18 -19.04 -7.44 -37.69
C ALA A 18 -18.45 -8.62 -36.89
N LYS A 19 -18.82 -9.86 -37.24
CA LYS A 19 -18.20 -11.07 -36.64
C LYS A 19 -16.75 -11.24 -37.08
N ARG A 20 -16.44 -11.01 -38.37
CA ARG A 20 -15.07 -11.09 -38.89
C ARG A 20 -14.19 -10.00 -38.30
N ASP A 21 -14.70 -8.77 -38.20
CA ASP A 21 -14.01 -7.63 -37.60
C ASP A 21 -13.82 -7.84 -36.09
N GLY A 22 -14.83 -8.37 -35.39
CA GLY A 22 -14.71 -8.76 -33.98
C GLY A 22 -13.69 -9.87 -33.74
N ALA A 23 -13.65 -10.87 -34.62
CA ALA A 23 -12.65 -11.95 -34.56
C ALA A 23 -11.23 -11.42 -34.88
N ALA A 24 -11.10 -10.53 -35.86
CA ALA A 24 -9.83 -9.89 -36.21
C ALA A 24 -9.33 -8.99 -35.08
N ALA A 25 -10.21 -8.21 -34.44
CA ALA A 25 -9.88 -7.38 -33.28
C ALA A 25 -9.48 -8.23 -32.07
N ALA A 26 -10.17 -9.34 -31.80
CA ALA A 26 -9.80 -10.28 -30.74
C ALA A 26 -8.44 -10.95 -31.01
N ALA A 27 -8.18 -11.34 -32.26
CA ALA A 27 -6.90 -11.91 -32.66
C ALA A 27 -5.75 -10.90 -32.57
N ALA A 28 -5.98 -9.65 -32.99
CA ALA A 28 -5.01 -8.57 -32.88
C ALA A 28 -4.70 -8.26 -31.40
N LYS A 29 -5.72 -8.19 -30.55
CA LYS A 29 -5.55 -8.00 -29.11
C LYS A 29 -4.79 -9.17 -28.47
N ALA A 30 -5.12 -10.41 -28.81
CA ALA A 30 -4.40 -11.58 -28.30
C ALA A 30 -2.93 -11.60 -28.75
N ALA A 31 -2.64 -11.17 -29.98
CA ALA A 31 -1.26 -11.05 -30.48
C ALA A 31 -0.48 -9.94 -29.76
N GLU A 32 -1.13 -8.82 -29.44
CA GLU A 32 -0.54 -7.74 -28.64
C GLU A 32 -0.31 -8.18 -27.19
N ASP A 33 -1.30 -8.79 -26.54
CA ASP A 33 -1.18 -9.34 -25.19
C ASP A 33 -0.05 -10.39 -25.13
N ALA A 34 0.06 -11.27 -26.13
CA ALA A 34 1.15 -12.25 -26.23
C ALA A 34 2.52 -11.58 -26.42
N ARG A 35 2.60 -10.50 -27.20
CA ARG A 35 3.83 -9.72 -27.39
C ARG A 35 4.30 -9.07 -26.09
N TRP A 36 3.38 -8.71 -25.19
CA TRP A 36 3.72 -8.10 -23.90
C TRP A 36 3.86 -9.09 -22.74
N ALA A 37 3.25 -10.27 -22.81
CA ALA A 37 3.31 -11.29 -21.76
C ALA A 37 4.74 -11.77 -21.42
N GLY A 38 5.68 -11.72 -22.38
CA GLY A 38 7.09 -12.09 -22.16
C GLY A 38 7.96 -10.99 -21.54
N SER A 39 7.44 -9.76 -21.40
CA SER A 39 8.16 -8.60 -20.84
C SER A 39 7.96 -8.44 -19.32
N GLU A 40 7.13 -9.28 -18.70
CA GLU A 40 6.94 -9.25 -17.26
C GLU A 40 8.18 -9.78 -16.53
N ASN A 41 8.80 -8.90 -15.75
CA ASN A 41 9.83 -9.30 -14.79
C ASN A 41 9.26 -10.34 -13.83
N LYS A 42 10.08 -11.33 -13.46
CA LYS A 42 9.71 -12.33 -12.43
C LYS A 42 9.14 -11.60 -11.21
N LYS A 43 7.89 -11.92 -10.84
CA LYS A 43 7.22 -11.32 -9.70
C LYS A 43 8.15 -11.33 -8.49
N THR A 44 8.39 -10.16 -7.93
CA THR A 44 9.24 -10.05 -6.75
C THR A 44 8.55 -10.73 -5.57
N ARG A 45 9.32 -11.21 -4.59
CA ARG A 45 8.77 -11.78 -3.34
C ARG A 45 7.80 -10.83 -2.63
N SER A 46 7.98 -9.51 -2.80
CA SER A 46 7.10 -8.48 -2.25
C SER A 46 5.73 -8.45 -2.96
N GLN A 47 5.72 -8.49 -4.30
CA GLN A 47 4.48 -8.53 -5.08
C GLN A 47 3.70 -9.81 -4.83
N ALA A 48 4.38 -10.97 -4.78
CA ALA A 48 3.74 -12.24 -4.45
C ALA A 48 3.08 -12.23 -3.06
N LYS A 49 3.76 -11.64 -2.06
CA LYS A 49 3.20 -11.50 -0.70
C LYS A 49 2.01 -10.54 -0.64
N ARG A 50 1.99 -9.51 -1.49
CA ARG A 50 0.87 -8.58 -1.59
C ARG A 50 -0.35 -9.23 -2.23
N GLU A 51 -0.17 -9.94 -3.35
CA GLU A 51 -1.24 -10.70 -4.01
C GLU A 51 -1.84 -11.78 -3.10
N GLU A 52 -1.02 -12.51 -2.34
CA GLU A 52 -1.50 -13.48 -1.34
C GLU A 52 -2.30 -12.81 -0.22
N GLY A 53 -1.85 -11.64 0.25
CA GLY A 53 -2.56 -10.85 1.26
C GLY A 53 -3.90 -10.32 0.78
N ASP A 54 -3.95 -9.82 -0.45
CA ASP A 54 -5.17 -9.32 -1.08
C ASP A 54 -6.16 -10.48 -1.34
N ALA A 55 -5.68 -11.62 -1.86
CA ALA A 55 -6.50 -12.82 -2.04
C ALA A 55 -7.06 -13.37 -0.71
N ALA A 56 -6.27 -13.33 0.36
CA ALA A 56 -6.73 -13.73 1.70
C ALA A 56 -7.77 -12.75 2.29
N ALA A 57 -7.68 -11.46 1.97
CA ALA A 57 -8.66 -10.46 2.36
C ALA A 57 -9.99 -10.67 1.62
N ASP A 58 -9.94 -10.92 0.32
CA ASP A 58 -11.11 -11.19 -0.51
C ASP A 58 -11.83 -12.49 -0.09
N ALA A 59 -11.08 -13.56 0.18
CA ALA A 59 -11.65 -14.81 0.70
C ALA A 59 -12.35 -14.61 2.05
N ARG A 60 -11.78 -13.79 2.95
CA ARG A 60 -12.41 -13.44 4.23
C ARG A 60 -13.66 -12.58 4.04
N ALA A 61 -13.66 -11.67 3.07
CA ALA A 61 -14.83 -10.86 2.75
C ALA A 61 -15.97 -11.71 2.18
N ALA A 62 -15.66 -12.64 1.27
CA ALA A 62 -16.61 -13.60 0.72
C ALA A 62 -17.22 -14.49 1.81
N SER A 63 -16.39 -15.09 2.66
CA SER A 63 -16.86 -15.92 3.79
C SER A 63 -17.77 -15.14 4.77
N ARG A 64 -17.44 -13.87 5.04
CA ARG A 64 -18.30 -13.00 5.88
C ARG A 64 -19.62 -12.66 5.20
N ALA A 65 -19.62 -12.46 3.88
CA ALA A 65 -20.83 -12.19 3.12
C ALA A 65 -21.76 -13.41 3.09
N GLU A 66 -21.21 -14.62 2.91
CA GLU A 66 -21.96 -15.87 2.97
C GLU A 66 -22.50 -16.15 4.38
N ALA A 67 -21.68 -15.96 5.42
CA ALA A 67 -22.13 -16.10 6.80
C ALA A 67 -23.26 -15.11 7.15
N LYS A 68 -23.17 -13.87 6.67
CA LYS A 68 -24.24 -12.88 6.85
C LYS A 68 -25.51 -13.23 6.07
N ARG A 69 -25.38 -13.81 4.88
CA ARG A 69 -26.52 -14.29 4.09
C ARG A 69 -27.20 -15.45 4.81
N LEU A 70 -26.45 -16.40 5.34
CA LEU A 70 -26.99 -17.55 6.07
C LEU A 70 -27.71 -17.10 7.36
N ALA A 71 -27.09 -16.21 8.14
CA ALA A 71 -27.70 -15.65 9.34
C ALA A 71 -29.03 -14.90 9.05
N LYS A 72 -29.11 -14.19 7.92
CA LYS A 72 -30.36 -13.51 7.51
C LYS A 72 -31.46 -14.52 7.17
N LEU A 73 -31.10 -15.63 6.52
CA LEU A 73 -32.07 -16.70 6.22
C LEU A 73 -32.55 -17.39 7.49
N GLU A 74 -31.65 -17.66 8.44
CA GLU A 74 -32.01 -18.22 9.75
C GLU A 74 -32.92 -17.25 10.55
N GLU A 75 -32.64 -15.95 10.51
CA GLU A 75 -33.49 -14.93 11.15
C GLU A 75 -34.88 -14.82 10.49
N GLU A 76 -34.94 -14.93 9.16
CA GLU A 76 -36.21 -14.97 8.41
C GLU A 76 -37.03 -16.24 8.70
N GLU A 77 -36.39 -17.40 8.83
CA GLU A 77 -37.04 -18.66 9.24
C GLU A 77 -37.56 -18.60 10.68
N ILE A 78 -36.76 -18.06 11.61
CA ILE A 78 -37.18 -17.86 13.01
C ILE A 78 -38.32 -16.83 13.10
N ALA A 79 -38.28 -15.76 12.29
CA ALA A 79 -39.36 -14.78 12.19
C ALA A 79 -40.65 -15.36 11.56
N GLY A 80 -40.51 -16.36 10.68
CA GLY A 80 -41.62 -17.15 10.13
C GLY A 80 -42.25 -18.09 11.15
N MET A 81 -41.44 -18.70 12.01
CA MET A 81 -41.89 -19.60 13.10
C MET A 81 -42.54 -18.86 14.28
N GLY A 82 -42.31 -17.55 14.42
CA GLY A 82 -42.65 -16.76 15.61
C GLY A 82 -43.95 -15.96 15.57
N LYS A 83 -44.90 -16.24 14.66
CA LYS A 83 -46.21 -15.55 14.63
C LYS A 83 -47.27 -16.27 15.46
N PRO A 84 -47.52 -15.89 16.74
CA PRO A 84 -48.76 -16.22 17.39
C PRO A 84 -49.91 -15.48 16.69
N LYS A 85 -50.92 -16.22 16.27
CA LYS A 85 -52.21 -15.65 15.86
C LYS A 85 -52.84 -14.97 17.07
N GLY A 86 -52.98 -13.65 17.00
CA GLY A 86 -54.00 -12.90 17.72
C GLY A 86 -53.52 -12.01 18.86
N GLY A 87 -54.11 -10.81 18.92
CA GLY A 87 -54.35 -10.12 20.18
C GLY A 87 -53.56 -8.83 20.40
N GLY A 88 -54.15 -7.71 19.97
CA GLY A 88 -54.39 -6.55 20.83
C GLY A 88 -53.23 -5.92 21.60
N GLY A 89 -52.83 -4.73 21.15
CA GLY A 89 -52.29 -3.59 21.88
C GLY A 89 -51.67 -3.77 23.28
N LYS A 90 -50.41 -3.36 23.41
CA LYS A 90 -49.94 -2.60 24.58
C LYS A 90 -48.73 -1.75 24.23
N LYS A 91 -48.97 -0.46 23.98
CA LYS A 91 -47.96 0.59 24.14
C LYS A 91 -47.70 0.72 25.64
N GLY A 92 -46.45 0.57 26.08
CA GLY A 92 -46.04 0.77 27.47
C GLY A 92 -45.74 -0.52 28.25
N GLY A 93 -44.91 -1.41 27.71
CA GLY A 93 -44.24 -2.44 28.51
C GLY A 93 -43.10 -1.79 29.29
N LYS A 94 -43.09 -1.93 30.62
CA LYS A 94 -41.99 -1.47 31.48
C LYS A 94 -40.74 -2.27 31.06
N MET A 95 -39.79 -1.64 30.39
CA MET A 95 -38.53 -2.31 30.05
C MET A 95 -37.84 -2.75 31.34
N THR A 96 -37.44 -4.00 31.39
CA THR A 96 -36.65 -4.56 32.48
C THR A 96 -35.27 -3.87 32.51
N GLN A 97 -34.64 -3.83 33.68
CA GLN A 97 -33.33 -3.18 33.84
C GLN A 97 -32.27 -3.75 32.88
N ALA A 98 -32.37 -5.03 32.53
CA ALA A 98 -31.51 -5.70 31.55
C ALA A 98 -31.70 -5.13 30.13
N GLU A 99 -32.95 -4.95 29.69
CA GLU A 99 -33.26 -4.38 28.37
C GLU A 99 -32.79 -2.92 28.25
N ILE A 100 -32.88 -2.14 29.33
CA ILE A 100 -32.35 -0.76 29.36
C ILE A 100 -30.82 -0.76 29.27
N ALA A 101 -30.14 -1.69 29.94
CA ALA A 101 -28.68 -1.82 29.86
C ALA A 101 -28.23 -2.23 28.46
N ASP A 102 -28.95 -3.13 27.80
CA ASP A 102 -28.61 -3.59 26.45
C ASP A 102 -28.92 -2.54 25.39
N ALA A 103 -30.02 -1.77 25.54
CA ALA A 103 -30.28 -0.60 24.71
C ALA A 103 -29.16 0.45 24.83
N ARG A 104 -28.67 0.73 26.05
CA ARG A 104 -27.54 1.65 26.26
C ARG A 104 -26.24 1.16 25.64
N LYS A 105 -25.95 -0.15 25.72
CA LYS A 105 -24.77 -0.73 25.06
C LYS A 105 -24.87 -0.64 23.53
N ALA A 106 -26.06 -0.89 22.98
CA ALA A 106 -26.31 -0.76 21.55
C ALA A 106 -26.12 0.68 21.06
N GLU A 107 -26.65 1.66 21.82
CA GLU A 107 -26.47 3.09 21.54
C GLU A 107 -24.99 3.51 21.63
N ALA A 108 -24.28 3.07 22.67
CA ALA A 108 -22.84 3.35 22.82
C ALA A 108 -22.01 2.78 21.66
N LYS A 109 -22.34 1.56 21.20
CA LYS A 109 -21.69 0.93 20.05
C LYS A 109 -22.01 1.68 18.75
N ALA A 110 -23.26 2.09 18.55
CA ALA A 110 -23.66 2.89 17.38
C ALA A 110 -22.94 4.24 17.36
N ALA A 111 -22.84 4.92 18.50
CA ALA A 111 -22.10 6.18 18.63
C ALA A 111 -20.60 6.01 18.33
N MET A 112 -20.00 4.89 18.75
CA MET A 112 -18.58 4.61 18.49
C MET A 112 -18.33 4.32 17.00
N ILE A 113 -19.23 3.56 16.36
CA ILE A 113 -19.20 3.32 14.92
C ILE A 113 -19.34 4.63 14.14
N ALA A 114 -20.29 5.49 14.52
CA ALA A 114 -20.49 6.79 13.89
C ALA A 114 -19.26 7.72 14.04
N LYS A 115 -18.64 7.75 15.22
CA LYS A 115 -17.39 8.49 15.45
C LYS A 115 -16.24 7.96 14.58
N TYR A 116 -16.08 6.65 14.49
CA TYR A 116 -15.05 6.03 13.67
C TYR A 116 -15.27 6.29 12.18
N ALA A 117 -16.52 6.20 11.70
CA ALA A 117 -16.89 6.54 10.33
C ALA A 117 -16.56 8.01 10.01
N ARG A 118 -16.95 8.95 10.88
CA ARG A 118 -16.64 10.37 10.71
C ARG A 118 -15.13 10.65 10.70
N ALA A 119 -14.37 10.00 11.58
CA ALA A 119 -12.92 10.12 11.61
C ALA A 119 -12.24 9.52 10.36
N LYS A 120 -12.85 8.50 9.74
CA LYS A 120 -12.37 7.90 8.49
C LYS A 120 -12.67 8.80 7.29
N GLU A 121 -13.85 9.42 7.21
CA GLU A 121 -14.20 10.39 6.16
C GLU A 121 -13.30 11.63 6.24
N ALA A 122 -13.09 12.19 7.44
CA ALA A 122 -12.18 13.31 7.63
C ALA A 122 -10.71 13.02 7.25
N LYS A 123 -10.31 11.75 7.18
CA LYS A 123 -8.98 11.33 6.71
C LYS A 123 -8.91 11.13 5.20
N LYS A 124 -10.04 10.93 4.53
CA LYS A 124 -10.12 10.81 3.06
C LYS A 124 -10.09 12.18 2.39
N GLU A 125 -10.66 13.19 3.06
CA GLU A 125 -10.63 14.57 2.61
C GLU A 125 -9.26 15.17 2.90
N THR A 126 -8.33 15.04 1.95
CA THR A 126 -7.17 15.93 1.87
C THR A 126 -7.66 17.24 1.26
N SER A 127 -7.43 18.36 1.93
CA SER A 127 -7.79 19.67 1.36
C SER A 127 -7.01 19.92 0.06
N GLU A 128 -7.55 20.77 -0.82
CA GLU A 128 -6.89 21.12 -2.08
C GLU A 128 -5.50 21.71 -1.85
N GLU A 129 -5.31 22.45 -0.76
CA GLU A 129 -4.01 23.02 -0.36
C GLU A 129 -3.02 21.93 0.07
N ALA A 130 -3.49 20.88 0.77
CA ALA A 130 -2.65 19.76 1.15
C ALA A 130 -2.23 18.90 -0.06
N TYR A 131 -3.10 18.78 -1.06
CA TYR A 131 -2.79 18.11 -2.31
C TYR A 131 -1.79 18.92 -3.15
N ALA A 132 -2.01 20.23 -3.30
CA ALA A 132 -1.09 21.13 -4.00
C ALA A 132 0.31 21.10 -3.38
N ALA A 133 0.41 21.16 -2.05
CA ALA A 133 1.68 21.04 -1.34
C ALA A 133 2.41 19.70 -1.58
N MET A 134 1.69 18.62 -1.91
CA MET A 134 2.30 17.32 -2.21
C MET A 134 2.74 17.21 -3.67
N VAL A 135 2.01 17.82 -4.60
CA VAL A 135 2.30 17.73 -6.04
C VAL A 135 3.35 18.74 -6.47
N ASP A 136 3.33 19.96 -5.91
CA ASP A 136 4.23 21.06 -6.26
C ASP A 136 5.58 20.98 -5.51
N VAL A 137 5.93 19.82 -4.96
CA VAL A 137 7.26 19.59 -4.41
C VAL A 137 8.28 19.65 -5.55
N LYS A 138 9.10 20.71 -5.54
CA LYS A 138 10.18 20.90 -6.52
C LYS A 138 11.06 19.64 -6.56
N ASN A 139 11.15 19.00 -7.73
CA ASN A 139 12.02 17.85 -7.94
C ASN A 139 13.47 18.32 -8.07
N GLU A 140 14.21 18.29 -6.97
CA GLU A 140 15.62 18.70 -6.89
C GLU A 140 16.54 17.85 -7.79
N ASN A 141 16.15 16.60 -8.11
CA ASN A 141 16.95 15.71 -8.96
C ASN A 141 17.00 16.16 -10.45
N LYS A 142 16.18 17.13 -10.87
CA LYS A 142 16.12 17.59 -12.27
C LYS A 142 17.07 18.77 -12.56
N GLU A 143 17.50 19.49 -11.53
CA GLU A 143 18.38 20.67 -11.68
C GLU A 143 19.85 20.26 -11.90
N ASP A 144 20.22 19.03 -11.52
CA ASP A 144 21.57 18.47 -11.72
C ASP A 144 21.77 17.93 -13.14
N LYS A 145 21.42 18.72 -14.16
CA LYS A 145 21.76 18.44 -15.56
C LYS A 145 23.22 18.82 -15.80
N ILE A 146 24.08 17.83 -15.91
CA ILE A 146 25.48 18.06 -16.29
C ILE A 146 25.57 18.09 -17.82
N GLU A 147 25.67 19.29 -18.38
CA GLU A 147 25.90 19.52 -19.80
C GLU A 147 27.39 19.31 -20.11
N ALA A 148 27.78 18.08 -20.44
CA ALA A 148 29.15 17.75 -20.84
C ALA A 148 29.21 17.56 -22.37
N SER A 149 29.81 18.53 -23.07
CA SER A 149 30.07 18.42 -24.51
C SER A 149 31.55 18.13 -24.74
N GLY A 150 31.85 16.99 -25.37
CA GLY A 150 33.21 16.48 -25.59
C GLY A 150 33.61 15.35 -24.64
N ILE A 151 34.59 14.55 -25.05
CA ILE A 151 35.01 13.33 -24.32
C ILE A 151 35.64 13.71 -22.96
N ASP A 152 36.52 14.71 -22.93
CA ASP A 152 37.21 15.13 -21.71
C ASP A 152 36.24 15.71 -20.66
N ALA A 153 35.30 16.55 -21.11
CA ALA A 153 34.25 17.11 -20.25
C ALA A 153 33.30 16.02 -19.72
N ALA A 154 33.01 14.98 -20.51
CA ALA A 154 32.19 13.85 -20.08
C ALA A 154 32.90 12.97 -19.04
N VAL A 155 34.22 12.77 -19.17
CA VAL A 155 35.02 12.04 -18.19
C VAL A 155 35.12 12.80 -16.87
N GLU A 156 35.30 14.12 -16.91
CA GLU A 156 35.31 14.97 -15.71
C GLU A 156 33.94 14.96 -15.01
N ALA A 157 32.85 15.15 -15.77
CA ALA A 157 31.48 15.07 -15.30
C ALA A 157 31.16 13.72 -14.65
N MET A 158 31.56 12.61 -15.28
CA MET A 158 31.34 11.26 -14.78
C MET A 158 32.18 10.97 -13.54
N THR A 159 33.39 11.51 -13.44
CA THR A 159 34.24 11.40 -12.25
C THR A 159 33.65 12.18 -11.07
N GLY A 160 33.06 13.37 -11.33
CA GLY A 160 32.29 14.13 -10.35
C GLY A 160 30.99 13.45 -9.92
N MET A 161 30.26 12.80 -10.84
CA MET A 161 29.03 12.06 -10.56
C MET A 161 29.27 10.70 -9.87
N SER A 162 30.38 10.02 -10.17
CA SER A 162 30.72 8.72 -9.59
C SER A 162 30.99 8.79 -8.08
N VAL A 163 31.04 10.00 -7.50
CA VAL A 163 31.12 10.24 -6.04
C VAL A 163 29.73 10.39 -5.39
N GLY A 164 28.64 10.47 -6.17
CA GLY A 164 27.27 10.64 -5.66
C GLY A 164 26.43 9.35 -5.55
N GLY A 165 26.93 8.23 -6.07
CA GLY A 165 26.15 7.01 -6.30
C GLY A 165 26.60 5.79 -5.49
N GLY A 166 26.81 5.93 -4.19
CA GLY A 166 26.95 4.79 -3.28
C GLY A 166 28.39 4.35 -2.98
N VAL A 167 28.63 4.21 -1.68
CA VAL A 167 29.84 3.71 -1.00
C VAL A 167 30.97 4.74 -0.88
N GLY A 168 30.91 5.44 0.27
CA GLY A 168 31.96 6.17 0.96
C GLY A 168 33.37 6.21 0.37
N ARG A 169 33.77 7.41 -0.05
CA ARG A 169 35.10 7.94 0.27
C ARG A 169 34.98 9.44 0.48
N GLY A 170 35.39 9.90 1.65
CA GLY A 170 35.20 11.27 2.11
C GLY A 170 35.78 12.32 1.16
N GLY A 171 35.05 13.42 1.00
CA GLY A 171 35.52 14.58 0.26
C GLY A 171 34.42 15.59 -0.03
N SER A 172 34.24 16.54 0.89
CA SER A 172 33.82 17.93 0.62
C SER A 172 32.44 18.18 -0.02
N GLY A 173 31.41 18.41 0.80
CA GLY A 173 30.17 19.05 0.32
C GLY A 173 29.02 19.18 1.32
N ALA A 174 29.04 18.43 2.43
CA ALA A 174 28.01 18.54 3.45
C ALA A 174 28.33 19.69 4.42
N LYS A 175 27.39 20.62 4.56
CA LYS A 175 27.37 21.67 5.59
C LYS A 175 27.80 21.11 6.96
N PRO A 176 28.78 21.71 7.65
CA PRO A 176 29.23 21.25 8.96
C PRO A 176 28.19 21.69 9.99
N GLY A 177 27.41 20.74 10.53
CA GLY A 177 26.50 21.09 11.63
C GLY A 177 25.43 20.08 11.99
N THR A 178 25.08 19.15 11.10
CA THR A 178 24.13 18.07 11.43
C THR A 178 24.66 16.75 10.93
N THR A 179 25.69 16.24 11.58
CA THR A 179 26.15 14.87 11.41
C THR A 179 24.97 13.94 11.74
N ASN A 180 24.39 13.32 10.71
CA ASN A 180 23.26 12.42 10.85
C ASN A 180 23.64 11.30 11.84
N MET A 181 23.06 11.34 13.05
CA MET A 181 23.31 10.36 14.13
C MET A 181 23.17 8.91 13.63
N LYS A 182 22.21 8.68 12.73
CA LYS A 182 21.97 7.39 12.10
C LYS A 182 23.08 6.95 11.15
N ALA A 183 23.70 7.87 10.42
CA ALA A 183 24.83 7.58 9.54
C ALA A 183 26.10 7.30 10.36
N ALA A 184 26.36 8.10 11.39
CA ALA A 184 27.47 7.88 12.31
C ALA A 184 27.36 6.53 13.04
N TYR A 185 26.15 6.17 13.50
CA TYR A 185 25.90 4.87 14.12
C TYR A 185 26.08 3.71 13.13
N ALA A 186 25.65 3.85 11.88
CA ALA A 186 25.83 2.81 10.86
C ALA A 186 27.30 2.56 10.52
N MET A 187 28.11 3.62 10.39
CA MET A 187 29.56 3.50 10.19
C MET A 187 30.24 2.79 11.37
N PHE A 188 29.83 3.12 12.59
CA PHE A 188 30.34 2.48 13.80
C PHE A 188 29.92 1.01 13.90
N GLU A 189 28.66 0.68 13.55
CA GLU A 189 28.16 -0.70 13.53
C GLU A 189 28.95 -1.56 12.53
N GLU A 190 29.25 -1.08 11.33
CA GLU A 190 30.02 -1.85 10.34
C GLU A 190 31.47 -2.14 10.79
N GLN A 191 32.11 -1.20 11.49
CA GLN A 191 33.50 -1.36 11.94
C GLN A 191 33.62 -2.23 13.19
N GLU A 192 32.71 -2.08 14.16
CA GLU A 192 32.82 -2.70 15.48
C GLU A 192 32.03 -4.01 15.61
N LEU A 193 31.02 -4.26 14.75
CA LEU A 193 30.26 -5.51 14.77
C LEU A 193 31.11 -6.76 14.53
N PRO A 194 32.09 -6.78 13.59
CA PRO A 194 32.97 -7.94 13.41
C PRO A 194 33.83 -8.21 14.65
N ARG A 195 34.44 -7.17 15.22
CA ARG A 195 35.26 -7.25 16.44
C ARG A 195 34.46 -7.82 17.61
N LEU A 196 33.24 -7.32 17.82
CA LEU A 196 32.41 -7.75 18.94
C LEU A 196 31.92 -9.21 18.79
N LYS A 197 31.79 -9.71 17.56
CA LYS A 197 31.48 -11.12 17.29
C LYS A 197 32.66 -12.04 17.57
N GLU A 198 33.87 -11.58 17.33
CA GLU A 198 35.10 -12.32 17.65
C GLU A 198 35.34 -12.38 19.16
N GLU A 199 35.12 -11.28 19.87
CA GLU A 199 35.29 -11.22 21.33
C GLU A 199 34.24 -12.04 22.10
N ARG A 200 32.99 -12.05 21.61
CA ARG A 200 31.86 -12.66 22.32
C ARG A 200 31.01 -13.53 21.40
N PRO A 201 31.53 -14.66 20.90
CA PRO A 201 30.76 -15.53 20.02
C PRO A 201 29.51 -16.07 20.75
N GLY A 202 28.40 -16.23 20.01
CA GLY A 202 27.17 -16.86 20.51
C GLY A 202 26.10 -15.93 21.10
N LEU A 203 26.30 -14.62 21.14
CA LEU A 203 25.24 -13.68 21.53
C LEU A 203 24.17 -13.52 20.43
N LYS A 204 22.94 -13.15 20.84
CA LYS A 204 21.87 -12.79 19.89
C LYS A 204 22.19 -11.45 19.23
N MET A 205 21.73 -11.26 18.00
CA MET A 205 21.94 -9.99 17.26
C MET A 205 21.39 -8.76 17.99
N SER A 206 20.31 -8.90 18.76
CA SER A 206 19.80 -7.82 19.61
C SER A 206 20.79 -7.39 20.70
N GLN A 207 21.49 -8.36 21.31
CA GLN A 207 22.47 -8.11 22.37
C GLN A 207 23.73 -7.45 21.82
N TYR A 208 24.20 -7.85 20.63
CA TYR A 208 25.30 -7.16 19.95
C TYR A 208 24.93 -5.71 19.63
N LYS A 209 23.72 -5.46 19.14
CA LYS A 209 23.24 -4.09 18.86
C LYS A 209 23.13 -3.24 20.13
N GLU A 210 22.65 -3.80 21.23
CA GLU A 210 22.63 -3.10 22.53
C GLU A 210 24.03 -2.76 23.03
N ALA A 211 25.00 -3.68 22.88
CA ALA A 211 26.38 -3.46 23.23
C ALA A 211 27.05 -2.40 22.33
N LEU A 212 26.82 -2.46 21.02
CA LEU A 212 27.31 -1.47 20.05
C LEU A 212 26.71 -0.09 20.30
N HIS A 213 25.41 0.01 20.62
CA HIS A 213 24.78 1.28 20.97
C HIS A 213 25.38 1.89 22.24
N LYS A 214 25.65 1.08 23.26
CA LYS A 214 26.35 1.54 24.50
C LYS A 214 27.77 2.00 24.21
N ALA A 215 28.50 1.30 23.35
CA ALA A 215 29.84 1.70 22.94
C ALA A 215 29.82 2.99 22.10
N PHE A 216 28.84 3.11 21.19
CA PHE A 216 28.64 4.30 20.36
C PHE A 216 28.34 5.54 21.20
N GLN A 217 27.50 5.44 22.23
CA GLN A 217 27.21 6.58 23.12
C GLN A 217 28.45 7.19 23.77
N LYS A 218 29.51 6.40 24.00
CA LYS A 218 30.79 6.85 24.56
C LYS A 218 31.85 7.11 23.49
N SER A 219 31.57 6.79 22.24
CA SER A 219 32.52 6.88 21.14
C SER A 219 32.73 8.35 20.74
N PRO A 220 33.96 8.75 20.38
CA PRO A 220 34.20 10.06 19.78
C PRO A 220 33.55 10.20 18.40
N MET A 221 33.09 9.10 17.78
CA MET A 221 32.32 9.15 16.54
C MET A 221 30.85 9.55 16.75
N ASN A 222 30.37 9.63 17.99
CA ASN A 222 29.02 10.10 18.27
C ASN A 222 28.96 11.62 18.10
N PRO A 223 28.09 12.13 17.22
CA PRO A 223 27.91 13.56 17.03
C PRO A 223 27.54 14.36 18.29
N GLN A 224 27.01 13.71 19.31
CA GLN A 224 26.71 14.32 20.61
C GLN A 224 27.94 14.52 21.50
N ASN A 225 29.05 13.84 21.21
CA ASN A 225 30.27 13.89 22.01
C ASN A 225 31.34 14.81 21.40
N PHE A 226 31.09 15.40 20.23
CA PHE A 226 31.94 16.47 19.73
C PHE A 226 31.74 17.68 20.64
N GLU A 227 32.77 18.04 21.41
CA GLU A 227 32.80 19.31 22.14
C GLU A 227 32.51 20.45 21.15
N ARG A 228 31.56 21.32 21.48
CA ARG A 228 31.26 22.55 20.73
C ARG A 228 32.25 23.64 21.09
#